data_AF-A0A0C2GHZ0-F1
#
_entry.id   AF-A0A0C2GHZ0-F1
#
_cell.length_a   1.000
_cell.length_b   1.000
_cell.length_c   1.000
_cell.angle_alpha   90.00
_cell.angle_beta   90.00
_cell.angle_gamma   90.00
#
_symmetry.space_group_name_H-M   'P 1'
#
loop_
_entity.id
_entity.type
_entity.pdbx_description
1 polymer ?
#
loop_
_entity_poly.entity_id
_entity_poly.type
_entity_poly.pdbx_seq_one_letter_code
_entity_poly.pdbx_strand_id
1 'polypeptide(L)'
;MLEFKLRRVVVSYFIQEANTLALPDIVICPFNRFNRSFLEQWNVSAGLAQYLELSYPSPVIHTFQTRMYEETVNNLDAHEYELEMLLDRIGNMSYTSFLKAASLGCEAFFKDDSRCKNLTEIMTSAGKCFRLMGFDQTGDGFGYGERIVINLPQHLYNPGANQMLNDGIVVKLAERGKGIDNDLTFIPSGVHAIMPLSATQYEFMNDPPRYECEEDSDGTYSRVWCFEPLE
;
A
#
# COMPACT_ATOMS: atom_id res chain seq x y z
N MET A 1 -0.06 48.82 15.62
CA MET A 1 -1.43 48.29 15.77
C MET A 1 -2.04 47.77 14.45
N LEU A 2 -1.71 48.34 13.29
CA LEU A 2 -2.17 47.82 11.98
C LEU A 2 -1.54 46.45 11.64
N GLU A 3 -0.26 46.27 11.93
CA GLU A 3 0.50 45.04 11.65
C GLU A 3 0.00 43.83 12.45
N PHE A 4 -0.33 44.02 13.72
CA PHE A 4 -0.99 43.00 14.56
C PHE A 4 -2.38 42.62 14.02
N LYS A 5 -3.13 43.58 13.46
CA LYS A 5 -4.42 43.29 12.80
C LYS A 5 -4.27 42.53 11.49
N LEU A 6 -3.12 42.64 10.80
CA LEU A 6 -2.86 41.90 9.56
C LEU A 6 -2.60 40.42 9.81
N ARG A 7 -2.23 40.02 11.04
CA ARG A 7 -1.90 38.64 11.45
C ARG A 7 -1.01 37.95 10.41
N ARG A 8 0.17 38.52 10.14
CA ARG A 8 1.13 37.93 9.19
C ARG A 8 1.70 36.65 9.77
N VAL A 9 1.69 35.57 8.98
CA VAL A 9 2.30 34.30 9.36
C VAL A 9 3.78 34.33 9.00
N VAL A 10 4.63 33.93 9.94
CA VAL A 10 6.07 33.72 9.71
C VAL A 10 6.32 32.22 9.75
N VAL A 11 6.84 31.66 8.66
CA VAL A 11 7.28 30.27 8.63
C VAL A 11 8.69 30.23 9.19
N SER A 12 8.88 29.48 10.27
CA SER A 12 10.21 29.21 10.83
C SER A 12 10.66 27.83 10.37
N TYR A 13 11.93 27.70 9.98
CA TYR A 13 12.53 26.45 9.54
C TYR A 13 13.79 26.20 10.35
N PHE A 14 13.83 25.07 11.04
CA PHE A 14 14.95 24.65 11.88
C PHE A 14 15.46 23.30 11.37
N ILE A 15 16.77 23.19 11.21
CA ILE A 15 17.45 21.91 10.97
C ILE A 15 18.12 21.53 12.28
N GLN A 16 17.75 20.39 12.83
CA GLN A 16 18.35 19.85 14.04
C GLN A 16 18.95 18.47 13.74
N GLU A 17 20.21 18.28 14.09
CA GLU A 17 20.80 16.94 14.19
C GLU A 17 20.26 16.29 15.46
N ALA A 18 19.56 15.17 15.31
CA ALA A 18 19.02 14.40 16.41
C ALA A 18 19.90 13.17 16.67
N ASN A 19 20.24 12.92 17.95
CA ASN A 19 21.03 11.75 18.33
C ASN A 19 20.28 10.43 18.11
N THR A 20 18.94 10.49 18.10
CA THR A 20 18.05 9.37 17.82
C THR A 20 16.91 9.84 16.95
N LEU A 21 16.60 9.10 15.89
CA LEU A 21 15.49 9.39 15.00
C LEU A 21 14.54 8.19 14.93
N ALA A 22 13.25 8.45 15.06
CA ALA A 22 12.24 7.44 14.87
C ALA A 22 12.09 7.15 13.37
N LEU A 23 12.54 5.97 12.91
CA LEU A 23 12.29 5.56 11.53
C LEU A 23 10.79 5.32 11.29
N PRO A 24 10.27 5.67 10.10
CA PRO A 24 8.88 5.40 9.74
C PRO A 24 8.60 3.91 9.63
N ASP A 25 7.33 3.54 9.65
CA ASP A 25 6.90 2.21 9.24
C ASP A 25 7.13 2.05 7.73
N ILE A 26 7.47 0.83 7.31
CA ILE A 26 7.72 0.49 5.91
C ILE A 26 6.61 -0.44 5.45
N VAL A 27 5.80 0.02 4.50
CA VAL A 27 4.72 -0.75 3.89
C VAL A 27 5.20 -1.25 2.54
N ILE A 28 5.15 -2.56 2.33
CA ILE A 28 5.57 -3.22 1.09
C ILE A 28 4.37 -3.94 0.50
N CYS A 29 4.05 -3.62 -0.76
CA CYS A 29 3.01 -4.32 -1.52
C CYS A 29 3.64 -4.97 -2.75
N PRO A 30 3.63 -6.31 -2.87
CA PRO A 30 3.95 -6.95 -4.14
C PRO A 30 2.93 -6.53 -5.19
N PHE A 31 3.35 -6.26 -6.42
CA PHE A 31 2.41 -5.89 -7.49
C PHE A 31 1.44 -7.01 -7.83
N ASN A 32 1.85 -8.27 -7.64
CA ASN A 32 1.00 -9.42 -7.86
C ASN A 32 -0.02 -9.59 -6.72
N ARG A 33 -1.30 -9.42 -7.06
CA ARG A 33 -2.39 -9.38 -6.09
C ARG A 33 -2.95 -10.76 -5.76
N PHE A 34 -2.91 -11.68 -6.73
CA PHE A 34 -3.48 -13.01 -6.60
C PHE A 34 -2.44 -14.12 -6.73
N ASN A 35 -2.57 -15.13 -5.89
CA ASN A 35 -1.83 -16.38 -5.94
C ASN A 35 -2.43 -17.27 -7.04
N ARG A 36 -1.68 -17.44 -8.12
CA ARG A 36 -2.06 -18.27 -9.26
C ARG A 36 -2.44 -19.69 -8.85
N SER A 37 -1.70 -20.32 -7.94
CA SER A 37 -2.01 -21.69 -7.50
C SER A 37 -3.34 -21.78 -6.76
N PHE A 38 -3.73 -20.73 -6.04
CA PHE A 38 -5.04 -20.65 -5.40
C PHE A 38 -6.16 -20.53 -6.44
N LEU A 39 -5.98 -19.66 -7.44
CA LEU A 39 -6.94 -19.51 -8.54
C LEU A 39 -7.11 -20.83 -9.33
N GLU A 40 -6.00 -21.51 -9.63
CA GLU A 40 -6.01 -22.81 -10.32
C GLU A 40 -6.67 -23.91 -9.47
N GLN A 41 -6.40 -23.95 -8.16
CA GLN A 41 -7.03 -24.91 -7.23
C GLN A 41 -8.56 -24.82 -7.27
N TRP A 42 -9.10 -23.61 -7.40
CA TRP A 42 -10.53 -23.37 -7.46
C TRP A 42 -11.07 -23.26 -8.89
N ASN A 43 -10.30 -23.64 -9.91
CA ASN A 43 -10.71 -23.59 -11.31
C ASN A 43 -11.28 -22.22 -11.72
N VAL A 44 -10.67 -21.12 -11.24
CA VAL A 44 -11.04 -19.77 -11.66
C VAL A 44 -10.70 -19.59 -13.13
N SER A 45 -11.66 -19.19 -13.95
CA SER A 45 -11.42 -18.97 -15.38
C SER A 45 -10.46 -17.81 -15.61
N ALA A 46 -9.77 -17.80 -16.75
CA ALA A 46 -8.88 -16.69 -17.10
C ALA A 46 -9.65 -15.35 -17.16
N GLY A 47 -10.89 -15.36 -17.68
CA GLY A 47 -11.75 -14.17 -17.72
C GLY A 47 -12.12 -13.67 -16.33
N LEU A 48 -12.54 -14.57 -15.44
CA LEU A 48 -12.83 -14.21 -14.04
C LEU A 48 -11.58 -13.70 -13.31
N ALA A 49 -10.41 -14.28 -13.55
CA ALA A 49 -9.15 -13.79 -12.99
C ALA A 49 -8.83 -12.35 -13.45
N GLN A 50 -9.14 -11.99 -14.70
CA GLN A 50 -9.00 -10.60 -15.17
C GLN A 50 -10.05 -9.67 -14.57
N TYR A 51 -11.28 -10.15 -14.39
CA TYR A 51 -12.34 -9.40 -13.71
C TYR A 51 -11.97 -9.07 -12.26
N LEU A 52 -11.42 -10.04 -11.53
CA LEU A 52 -10.94 -9.84 -10.16
C LEU A 52 -9.87 -8.75 -10.07
N GLU A 53 -8.98 -8.67 -11.06
CA GLU A 53 -7.97 -7.61 -11.13
C GLU A 53 -8.59 -6.22 -11.26
N LEU A 54 -9.73 -6.06 -11.94
CA LEU A 54 -10.44 -4.78 -12.09
C LEU A 54 -10.96 -4.20 -10.77
N SER A 55 -10.99 -4.98 -9.69
CA SER A 55 -11.35 -4.47 -8.36
C SER A 55 -10.34 -3.45 -7.80
N TYR A 56 -9.15 -3.42 -8.38
CA TYR A 56 -8.10 -2.49 -7.99
C TYR A 56 -7.96 -1.36 -9.01
N PRO A 57 -7.75 -0.11 -8.56
CA PRO A 57 -7.58 1.00 -9.48
C PRO A 57 -6.26 0.86 -10.26
N SER A 58 -6.24 1.38 -11.48
CA SER A 58 -5.02 1.54 -12.27
C SER A 58 -5.02 2.94 -12.88
N PRO A 59 -3.89 3.69 -12.82
CA PRO A 59 -3.85 5.08 -13.24
C PRO A 59 -4.05 5.23 -14.74
N VAL A 60 -3.55 4.29 -15.55
CA VAL A 60 -3.68 4.29 -17.01
C VAL A 60 -3.63 2.84 -17.52
N ILE A 61 -4.63 2.44 -18.30
CA ILE A 61 -4.58 1.15 -19.02
C ILE A 61 -3.65 1.33 -20.22
N HIS A 62 -2.58 0.53 -20.27
CA HIS A 62 -1.67 0.56 -21.40
C HIS A 62 -2.34 -0.02 -22.66
N THR A 63 -1.98 0.46 -23.86
CA THR A 63 -2.57 0.01 -25.13
C THR A 63 -2.48 -1.52 -25.34
N PHE A 64 -1.40 -2.13 -24.86
CA PHE A 64 -1.21 -3.59 -24.87
C PHE A 64 -2.24 -4.35 -24.02
N GLN A 65 -2.85 -3.70 -23.02
CA GLN A 65 -3.84 -4.30 -22.13
C GLN A 65 -5.28 -3.93 -22.50
N THR A 66 -5.48 -2.92 -23.36
CA THR A 66 -6.81 -2.41 -23.76
C THR A 66 -7.74 -3.51 -24.23
N ARG A 67 -7.27 -4.41 -25.10
CA ARG A 67 -8.12 -5.50 -25.60
C ARG A 67 -8.62 -6.41 -24.49
N MET A 68 -7.73 -6.83 -23.59
CA MET A 68 -8.09 -7.71 -22.48
C MET A 68 -9.05 -7.00 -21.52
N TYR A 69 -8.79 -5.73 -21.23
CA TYR A 69 -9.68 -4.88 -20.44
C TYR A 69 -11.08 -4.76 -21.07
N GLU A 70 -11.17 -4.44 -22.37
CA GLU A 70 -12.44 -4.33 -23.09
C GLU A 70 -13.20 -5.66 -23.12
N GLU A 71 -12.51 -6.78 -23.35
CA GLU A 71 -13.12 -8.12 -23.28
C GLU A 71 -13.72 -8.40 -21.90
N THR A 72 -13.03 -8.04 -20.81
CA THR A 72 -13.55 -8.19 -19.45
C THR A 72 -14.72 -7.26 -19.16
N VAL A 73 -14.63 -5.98 -19.55
CA VAL A 73 -15.69 -4.99 -19.34
C VAL A 73 -16.96 -5.31 -20.13
N ASN A 74 -16.83 -5.92 -21.32
CA ASN A 74 -17.99 -6.33 -22.10
C ASN A 74 -18.72 -7.55 -21.51
N ASN A 75 -18.14 -8.24 -20.52
CA ASN A 75 -18.69 -9.45 -19.91
C ASN A 75 -18.86 -9.33 -18.38
N LEU A 76 -18.98 -8.12 -17.84
CA LEU A 76 -19.08 -7.89 -16.38
C LEU A 76 -20.18 -8.72 -15.72
N ASP A 77 -21.42 -8.70 -16.26
CA ASP A 77 -22.55 -9.43 -15.69
C ASP A 77 -22.29 -10.95 -15.60
N ALA A 78 -21.63 -11.51 -16.62
CA ALA A 78 -21.29 -12.93 -16.65
C ALA A 78 -20.21 -13.26 -15.61
N HIS A 79 -19.21 -12.39 -15.45
CA HIS A 79 -18.14 -12.56 -14.47
C HIS A 79 -18.62 -12.33 -13.03
N GLU A 80 -19.54 -11.41 -12.80
CA GLU A 80 -20.18 -11.20 -11.50
C GLU A 80 -20.95 -12.46 -11.08
N TYR A 81 -21.75 -13.03 -11.98
CA TYR A 81 -22.44 -14.30 -11.71
C TYR A 81 -21.46 -15.47 -11.46
N GLU A 82 -20.37 -15.55 -12.22
CA GLU A 82 -19.32 -16.56 -12.01
C GLU A 82 -18.64 -16.39 -10.64
N LEU A 83 -18.40 -15.15 -10.21
CA LEU A 83 -17.85 -14.82 -8.90
C LEU A 83 -18.80 -15.25 -7.77
N GLU A 84 -20.08 -14.92 -7.84
CA GLU A 84 -21.06 -15.32 -6.83
C GLU A 84 -21.10 -16.85 -6.66
N MET A 85 -21.18 -17.60 -7.77
CA MET A 85 -21.13 -19.06 -7.72
C MET A 85 -19.82 -19.60 -7.14
N LEU A 86 -18.69 -18.95 -7.44
CA LEU A 86 -17.40 -19.31 -6.86
C LEU A 86 -17.40 -19.10 -5.34
N LEU A 87 -17.85 -17.93 -4.87
CA LEU A 87 -17.90 -17.57 -3.46
C LEU A 87 -18.80 -18.51 -2.65
N ASP A 88 -19.95 -18.89 -3.22
CA ASP A 88 -20.83 -19.90 -2.64
C ASP A 88 -20.13 -21.26 -2.52
N ARG A 89 -19.49 -21.71 -3.60
CA ARG A 89 -18.83 -23.01 -3.68
C ARG A 89 -17.66 -23.17 -2.71
N ILE A 90 -16.90 -22.10 -2.46
CA ILE A 90 -15.75 -22.12 -1.53
C ILE A 90 -16.17 -22.00 -0.04
N GLY A 91 -17.46 -22.12 0.25
CA GLY A 91 -18.00 -22.12 1.61
C GLY A 91 -18.79 -20.86 1.98
N ASN A 92 -19.48 -20.25 1.02
CA ASN A 92 -20.24 -19.00 1.20
C ASN A 92 -19.38 -17.88 1.81
N MET A 93 -18.25 -17.62 1.15
CA MET A 93 -17.23 -16.69 1.60
C MET A 93 -17.55 -15.26 1.13
N SER A 94 -17.31 -14.25 1.98
CA SER A 94 -17.38 -12.85 1.52
C SER A 94 -16.28 -12.54 0.51
N TYR A 95 -16.53 -11.61 -0.40
CA TYR A 95 -15.52 -11.19 -1.37
C TYR A 95 -14.21 -10.70 -0.70
N THR A 96 -14.32 -9.97 0.40
CA THR A 96 -13.17 -9.50 1.20
C THR A 96 -12.34 -10.64 1.78
N SER A 97 -12.99 -11.70 2.25
CA SER A 97 -12.32 -12.90 2.76
C SER A 97 -11.65 -13.68 1.63
N PHE A 98 -12.31 -13.73 0.45
CA PHE A 98 -11.74 -14.32 -0.75
C PHE A 98 -10.47 -13.58 -1.18
N LEU A 99 -10.48 -12.25 -1.24
CA LEU A 99 -9.29 -11.47 -1.60
C LEU A 99 -8.11 -11.78 -0.65
N LYS A 100 -8.37 -11.87 0.66
CA LYS A 100 -7.34 -12.21 1.65
C LYS A 100 -6.78 -13.62 1.46
N ALA A 101 -7.64 -14.60 1.19
CA ALA A 101 -7.26 -15.99 0.97
C ALA A 101 -6.54 -16.22 -0.38
N ALA A 102 -6.97 -15.50 -1.42
CA ALA A 102 -6.42 -15.57 -2.75
C ALA A 102 -5.12 -14.77 -2.89
N SER A 103 -4.77 -13.90 -1.94
CA SER A 103 -3.50 -13.17 -1.92
C SER A 103 -2.35 -14.04 -1.42
N LEU A 104 -1.12 -13.71 -1.85
CA LEU A 104 0.08 -14.37 -1.34
C LEU A 104 0.38 -13.95 0.12
N GLY A 105 0.88 -14.90 0.91
CA GLY A 105 1.35 -14.65 2.28
C GLY A 105 2.73 -13.97 2.31
N CYS A 106 3.11 -13.46 3.49
CA CYS A 106 4.40 -12.79 3.68
C CYS A 106 5.60 -13.69 3.34
N GLU A 107 5.51 -14.96 3.71
CA GLU A 107 6.55 -15.98 3.57
C GLU A 107 6.88 -16.26 2.10
N ALA A 108 5.96 -15.92 1.18
CA ALA A 108 6.22 -16.03 -0.25
C ALA A 108 7.22 -14.96 -0.74
N PHE A 109 7.38 -13.86 0.00
CA PHE A 109 8.12 -12.68 -0.43
C PHE A 109 9.37 -12.40 0.37
N PHE A 110 9.32 -12.48 1.70
CA PHE A 110 10.49 -12.14 2.51
C PHE A 110 11.45 -13.32 2.53
N LYS A 111 12.73 -13.07 2.25
CA LYS A 111 13.76 -14.12 2.34
C LYS A 111 13.97 -14.60 3.79
N ASP A 112 13.68 -13.73 4.75
CA ASP A 112 13.76 -14.00 6.18
C ASP A 112 12.35 -14.06 6.77
N ASP A 113 11.83 -15.27 6.92
CA ASP A 113 10.48 -15.54 7.46
C ASP A 113 10.27 -15.01 8.88
N SER A 114 11.34 -14.73 9.64
CA SER A 114 11.19 -14.14 10.97
C SER A 114 10.51 -12.77 10.94
N ARG A 115 10.62 -12.05 9.81
CA ARG A 115 9.93 -10.78 9.56
C ARG A 115 8.42 -10.93 9.49
N CYS A 116 7.92 -12.10 9.09
CA CYS A 116 6.50 -12.41 9.02
C CYS A 116 5.85 -12.58 10.39
N LYS A 117 6.62 -12.70 11.47
CA LYS A 117 6.06 -12.93 12.82
C LYS A 117 5.44 -11.69 13.47
N ASN A 118 5.95 -10.50 13.15
CA ASN A 118 5.61 -9.23 13.83
C ASN A 118 5.21 -8.13 12.85
N LEU A 119 4.67 -8.49 11.68
CA LEU A 119 4.15 -7.53 10.72
C LEU A 119 2.63 -7.40 10.82
N THR A 120 2.11 -6.32 10.26
CA THR A 120 0.68 -6.11 10.08
C THR A 120 0.32 -6.26 8.61
N GLU A 121 -0.63 -7.13 8.30
CA GLU A 121 -1.18 -7.27 6.95
C GLU A 121 -2.27 -6.22 6.71
N ILE A 122 -2.19 -5.49 5.59
CA ILE A 122 -3.12 -4.40 5.28
C ILE A 122 -3.54 -4.51 3.82
N MET A 123 -4.83 -4.33 3.53
CA MET A 123 -5.32 -4.26 2.16
C MET A 123 -5.26 -2.82 1.65
N THR A 124 -4.69 -2.60 0.46
CA THR A 124 -4.60 -1.28 -0.17
C THR A 124 -5.07 -1.35 -1.62
N SER A 125 -5.05 -0.20 -2.31
CA SER A 125 -5.27 -0.11 -3.76
C SER A 125 -4.25 -0.91 -4.59
N ALA A 126 -3.09 -1.27 -4.01
CA ALA A 126 -2.10 -2.13 -4.65
C ALA A 126 -2.35 -3.64 -4.42
N GLY A 127 -3.27 -4.03 -3.53
CA GLY A 127 -3.46 -5.40 -3.10
C GLY A 127 -3.13 -5.60 -1.61
N LYS A 128 -2.84 -6.85 -1.23
CA LYS A 128 -2.38 -7.19 0.12
C LYS A 128 -0.94 -6.70 0.33
N CYS A 129 -0.73 -5.92 1.37
CA CYS A 129 0.54 -5.32 1.74
C CYS A 129 0.97 -5.74 3.14
N PHE A 130 2.26 -5.54 3.41
CA PHE A 130 2.90 -5.90 4.66
C PHE A 130 3.54 -4.66 5.30
N ARG A 131 3.05 -4.27 6.47
CA ARG A 131 3.59 -3.14 7.25
C ARG A 131 4.61 -3.67 8.26
N LEU A 132 5.85 -3.25 8.08
CA LEU A 132 6.94 -3.45 9.02
C LEU A 132 7.03 -2.24 9.94
N MET A 133 7.02 -2.49 11.24
CA MET A 133 7.12 -1.44 12.26
C MET A 133 8.50 -0.77 12.20
N GLY A 134 8.51 0.56 12.23
CA GLY A 134 9.73 1.36 12.37
C GLY A 134 10.39 1.19 13.74
N PHE A 135 11.68 1.52 13.82
CA PHE A 135 12.48 1.44 15.05
C PHE A 135 13.35 2.69 15.21
N ASP A 136 13.80 2.95 16.43
CA ASP A 136 14.61 4.13 16.72
C ASP A 136 16.04 3.90 16.25
N GLN A 137 16.47 4.72 15.30
CA GLN A 137 17.81 4.70 14.76
C GLN A 137 18.73 5.51 15.67
N THR A 138 19.88 4.94 16.03
CA THR A 138 20.84 5.51 16.98
C THR A 138 22.08 6.13 16.32
N GLY A 139 22.12 6.24 14.99
CA GLY A 139 23.23 6.81 14.24
C GLY A 139 23.00 6.81 12.73
N ASP A 140 23.82 7.52 11.97
CA ASP A 140 23.57 7.76 10.56
C ASP A 140 24.18 6.72 9.61
N GLY A 141 23.61 6.63 8.41
CA GLY A 141 24.14 5.85 7.30
C GLY A 141 23.60 4.42 7.21
N PHE A 142 24.03 3.73 6.15
CA PHE A 142 23.47 2.44 5.74
C PHE A 142 23.53 1.33 6.79
N GLY A 143 24.53 1.35 7.67
CA GLY A 143 24.72 0.33 8.70
C GLY A 143 23.73 0.41 9.86
N TYR A 144 23.08 1.57 10.04
CA TYR A 144 22.09 1.82 11.09
C TYR A 144 20.65 1.90 10.55
N GLY A 145 20.50 1.76 9.23
CA GLY A 145 19.21 1.68 8.56
C GLY A 145 18.70 0.25 8.43
N GLU A 146 17.60 0.10 7.71
CA GLU A 146 16.93 -1.19 7.52
C GLU A 146 17.29 -1.81 6.17
N ARG A 147 17.70 -3.08 6.17
CA ARG A 147 17.97 -3.84 4.95
C ARG A 147 16.95 -4.95 4.76
N ILE A 148 16.17 -4.84 3.69
CA ILE A 148 15.11 -5.79 3.35
C ILE A 148 15.48 -6.48 2.04
N VAL A 149 15.36 -7.82 2.01
CA VAL A 149 15.56 -8.62 0.80
C VAL A 149 14.25 -9.34 0.49
N ILE A 150 13.69 -9.03 -0.67
CA ILE A 150 12.42 -9.56 -1.16
C ILE A 150 12.68 -10.47 -2.36
N ASN A 151 12.05 -11.63 -2.34
CA ASN A 151 11.94 -12.55 -3.46
C ASN A 151 10.56 -12.37 -4.08
N LEU A 152 10.49 -12.31 -5.41
CA LEU A 152 9.22 -12.17 -6.14
C LEU A 152 8.92 -13.49 -6.82
N PRO A 153 7.99 -14.31 -6.29
CA PRO A 153 7.75 -15.66 -6.78
C PRO A 153 6.91 -15.62 -8.08
N GLN A 154 7.55 -15.27 -9.20
CA GLN A 154 6.91 -15.09 -10.51
C GLN A 154 6.06 -16.30 -10.96
N HIS A 155 6.41 -17.52 -10.53
CA HIS A 155 5.63 -18.73 -10.82
C HIS A 155 4.24 -18.74 -10.18
N LEU A 156 4.03 -17.97 -9.11
CA LEU A 156 2.74 -17.79 -8.44
C LEU A 156 1.98 -16.57 -8.95
N TYR A 157 2.51 -15.85 -9.95
CA TYR A 157 1.92 -14.60 -10.39
C TYR A 157 0.78 -14.83 -11.39
N ASN A 158 -0.26 -14.02 -11.23
CA ASN A 158 -1.37 -13.90 -12.17
C ASN A 158 -1.28 -12.52 -12.85
N PRO A 159 -0.94 -12.44 -14.15
CA PRO A 159 -0.86 -11.16 -14.83
C PRO A 159 -2.25 -10.55 -14.99
N GLY A 160 -2.42 -9.29 -14.56
CA GLY A 160 -3.69 -8.58 -14.62
C GLY A 160 -3.82 -7.59 -15.78
N ALA A 161 -5.07 -7.35 -16.20
CA ALA A 161 -5.42 -6.38 -17.25
C ALA A 161 -5.13 -4.94 -16.87
N ASN A 162 -5.08 -4.65 -15.57
CA ASN A 162 -4.84 -3.33 -15.03
C ASN A 162 -3.46 -3.19 -14.35
N GLN A 163 -2.55 -4.16 -14.59
CA GLN A 163 -1.26 -4.26 -13.94
C GLN A 163 -0.12 -4.17 -14.99
N MET A 164 0.29 -2.96 -15.35
CA MET A 164 1.27 -2.75 -16.44
C MET A 164 2.66 -3.31 -16.12
N LEU A 165 3.08 -3.27 -14.85
CA LEU A 165 4.43 -3.61 -14.46
C LEU A 165 4.63 -5.11 -14.24
N ASN A 166 3.57 -5.84 -13.83
CA ASN A 166 3.51 -7.29 -13.52
C ASN A 166 4.65 -7.86 -12.63
N ASP A 167 5.57 -7.02 -12.18
CA ASP A 167 6.78 -7.36 -11.47
C ASP A 167 7.27 -6.15 -10.66
N GLY A 168 7.98 -6.43 -9.58
CA GLY A 168 8.40 -5.45 -8.59
C GLY A 168 7.44 -5.30 -7.41
N ILE A 169 7.71 -4.27 -6.61
CA ILE A 169 6.98 -3.94 -5.39
C ILE A 169 6.63 -2.45 -5.36
N VAL A 170 5.56 -2.13 -4.66
CA VAL A 170 5.31 -0.80 -4.14
C VAL A 170 5.90 -0.72 -2.73
N VAL A 171 6.53 0.40 -2.43
CA VAL A 171 6.94 0.77 -1.07
C VAL A 171 6.32 2.11 -0.68
N LYS A 172 5.84 2.19 0.56
CA LYS A 172 5.42 3.42 1.22
C LYS A 172 6.10 3.52 2.58
N LEU A 173 6.55 4.73 2.90
CA LEU A 173 6.99 5.09 4.25
C LEU A 173 5.84 5.82 4.93
N ALA A 174 5.39 5.29 6.05
CA ALA A 174 4.28 5.86 6.82
C ALA A 174 4.77 6.27 8.21
N GLU A 175 4.21 7.36 8.74
CA GLU A 175 4.42 7.68 10.15
C GLU A 175 3.92 6.53 11.03
N ARG A 176 4.64 6.24 12.12
CA ARG A 176 4.37 5.08 12.96
C ARG A 176 2.94 5.10 13.49
N GLY A 177 2.22 4.01 13.29
CA GLY A 177 0.83 3.88 13.74
C GLY A 177 -0.20 4.78 13.03
N LYS A 178 0.20 5.60 12.05
CA LYS A 178 -0.73 6.41 11.24
C LYS A 178 -1.19 5.66 9.99
N GLY A 179 -2.27 6.13 9.36
CA GLY A 179 -2.83 5.58 8.11
C GLY A 179 -1.88 5.68 6.92
N ILE A 180 -2.20 4.96 5.85
CA ILE A 180 -1.36 4.86 4.63
C ILE A 180 -2.07 5.57 3.48
N ASP A 181 -1.50 6.69 2.99
CA ASP A 181 -2.07 7.37 1.82
C ASP A 181 -1.75 6.67 0.50
N ASN A 182 -2.27 7.24 -0.60
CA ASN A 182 -2.14 6.69 -1.94
C ASN A 182 -0.78 6.98 -2.61
N ASP A 183 0.16 7.67 -1.95
CA ASP A 183 1.41 8.09 -2.57
C ASP A 183 2.46 6.97 -2.49
N LEU A 184 2.46 6.11 -3.51
CA LEU A 184 3.19 4.85 -3.54
C LEU A 184 4.47 4.94 -4.41
N THR A 185 5.60 4.44 -3.89
CA THR A 185 6.88 4.40 -4.65
C THR A 185 7.07 3.03 -5.30
N PHE A 186 7.27 3.00 -6.62
CA PHE A 186 7.57 1.75 -7.33
C PHE A 186 9.06 1.37 -7.24
N ILE A 187 9.34 0.11 -6.93
CA ILE A 187 10.67 -0.49 -7.03
C ILE A 187 10.58 -1.72 -7.95
N PRO A 188 11.24 -1.72 -9.12
CA PRO A 188 11.25 -2.87 -10.02
C PRO A 188 12.03 -4.04 -9.42
N SER A 189 11.84 -5.24 -9.96
CA SER A 189 12.66 -6.40 -9.61
C SER A 189 14.09 -6.24 -10.11
N GLY A 190 15.03 -7.01 -9.53
CA GLY A 190 16.42 -7.07 -10.00
C GLY A 190 17.28 -5.84 -9.65
N VAL A 191 16.77 -4.89 -8.86
CA VAL A 191 17.52 -3.70 -8.42
C VAL A 191 17.84 -3.72 -6.94
N HIS A 192 18.90 -3.01 -6.56
CA HIS A 192 19.17 -2.64 -5.18
C HIS A 192 18.76 -1.18 -4.99
N ALA A 193 17.59 -0.95 -4.42
CA ALA A 193 17.08 0.39 -4.15
C ALA A 193 17.64 0.93 -2.84
N ILE A 194 18.16 2.16 -2.89
CA ILE A 194 18.72 2.90 -1.77
C ILE A 194 17.81 4.10 -1.52
N MET A 195 17.20 4.17 -0.34
CA MET A 195 16.30 5.25 0.04
C MET A 195 16.88 6.02 1.24
N PRO A 196 17.70 7.07 1.01
CA PRO A 196 18.14 7.95 2.08
C PRO A 196 16.95 8.79 2.56
N LEU A 197 16.74 8.83 3.88
CA LEU A 197 15.60 9.51 4.47
C LEU A 197 16.05 10.74 5.25
N SER A 198 15.23 11.80 5.17
CA SER A 198 15.31 12.96 6.05
C SER A 198 13.94 13.15 6.70
N ALA A 199 13.89 13.10 8.03
CA ALA A 199 12.66 13.35 8.76
C ALA A 199 12.34 14.85 8.75
N THR A 200 11.11 15.20 8.37
CA THR A 200 10.62 16.58 8.42
C THR A 200 9.35 16.62 9.26
N GLN A 201 9.32 17.45 10.30
CA GLN A 201 8.12 17.72 11.08
C GLN A 201 7.55 19.08 10.68
N TYR A 202 6.24 19.13 10.45
CA TYR A 202 5.52 20.36 10.19
C TYR A 202 4.59 20.66 11.35
N GLU A 203 4.75 21.84 11.94
CA GLU A 203 3.85 22.35 12.98
C GLU A 203 3.02 23.48 12.39
N PHE A 204 1.70 23.34 12.45
CA PHE A 204 0.76 24.32 11.91
C PHE A 204 0.10 25.08 13.06
N MET A 205 -0.10 26.39 12.86
CA MET A 205 -0.84 27.22 13.78
C MET A 205 -2.34 27.12 13.46
N ASN A 206 -3.17 26.82 14.45
CA ASN A 206 -4.62 26.89 14.33
C ASN A 206 -5.09 28.35 14.51
N ASP A 207 -5.54 29.01 13.42
CA ASP A 207 -6.03 30.40 13.42
C ASP A 207 -7.26 30.56 12.49
N PRO A 208 -8.44 30.07 12.92
CA PRO A 208 -9.68 30.21 12.14
C PRO A 208 -10.04 31.71 11.95
N PRO A 209 -10.54 32.13 10.77
CA PRO A 209 -10.97 31.30 9.63
C PRO A 209 -9.87 31.10 8.56
N ARG A 210 -8.60 31.44 8.84
CA ARG A 210 -7.52 31.38 7.83
C ARG A 210 -6.92 29.99 7.71
N TYR A 211 -6.68 29.35 8.85
CA TYR A 211 -6.13 28.01 8.96
C TYR A 211 -6.87 27.28 10.06
N GLU A 212 -7.50 26.17 9.71
CA GLU A 212 -8.15 25.27 10.65
C GLU A 212 -7.32 23.99 10.69
N CYS A 213 -6.77 23.69 11.86
CA CYS A 213 -6.13 22.42 12.15
C CYS A 213 -7.01 21.70 13.16
N GLU A 214 -7.40 20.47 12.85
CA GLU A 214 -8.14 19.63 13.79
C GLU A 214 -7.24 19.29 14.99
N GLU A 215 -7.80 19.32 16.20
CA GLU A 215 -7.06 18.89 17.39
C GLU A 215 -7.00 17.36 17.43
N ASP A 216 -5.79 16.80 17.36
CA ASP A 216 -5.54 15.36 17.46
C ASP A 216 -5.49 14.91 18.93
N SER A 217 -6.66 14.85 19.59
CA SER A 217 -6.72 14.51 21.03
C SER A 217 -6.22 13.10 21.38
N ASP A 218 -6.30 12.17 20.43
CA ASP A 218 -5.92 10.76 20.61
C ASP A 218 -4.58 10.39 19.94
N GLY A 219 -3.93 11.34 19.25
CA GLY A 219 -2.67 11.10 18.55
C GLY A 219 -2.80 10.23 17.30
N THR A 220 -4.01 10.06 16.74
CA THR A 220 -4.31 9.20 15.58
C THR A 220 -4.76 9.99 14.35
N TYR A 221 -5.23 11.22 14.53
CA TYR A 221 -5.65 12.08 13.43
C TYR A 221 -4.48 12.29 12.45
N SER A 222 -4.79 12.13 11.18
CA SER A 222 -3.90 12.41 10.07
C SER A 222 -4.75 12.72 8.85
N ARG A 223 -4.15 13.33 7.83
CA ARG A 223 -4.82 13.56 6.53
C ARG A 223 -5.46 12.27 6.01
N VAL A 224 -4.80 11.13 6.23
CA VAL A 224 -5.25 9.82 5.74
C VAL A 224 -6.39 9.27 6.58
N TRP A 225 -6.28 9.37 7.90
CA TRP A 225 -7.30 8.92 8.84
C TRP A 225 -8.67 9.56 8.56
N CYS A 226 -8.71 10.81 8.11
CA CYS A 226 -9.94 11.49 7.71
C CYS A 226 -10.69 10.79 6.55
N PHE A 227 -9.98 10.05 5.68
CA PHE A 227 -10.56 9.30 4.57
C PHE A 227 -10.74 7.80 4.85
N GLU A 228 -10.18 7.30 5.95
CA GLU A 228 -10.39 5.93 6.41
C GLU A 228 -11.70 5.91 7.24
N PRO A 229 -12.78 5.25 6.76
CA PRO A 229 -13.98 5.16 7.57
C PRO A 229 -13.66 4.42 8.87
N LEU A 230 -14.13 4.95 10.00
CA LEU A 230 -14.17 4.24 11.27
C LEU A 230 -14.95 2.93 11.07
N GLU A 231 -14.25 1.80 10.95
CA GLU A 231 -14.86 0.48 11.09
C GLU A 231 -15.28 0.22 12.55
#